data_AF-A0A485KFQ2-F1
#
_entry.id   AF-A0A485KFQ2-F1
#
_cell.length_a   1.000
_cell.length_b   1.000
_cell.length_c   1.000
_cell.angle_alpha   90.00
_cell.angle_beta   90.00
_cell.angle_gamma   90.00
#
_symmetry.space_group_name_H-M   'P 1'
#
loop_
_entity.id
_entity.type
_entity.pdbx_description
1 polymer ?
#
loop_
_entity_poly.entity_id
_entity_poly.type
_entity_poly.pdbx_seq_one_letter_code
_entity_poly.pdbx_strand_id
1 'polypeptide(L)'
;MVVELLSMCNYADFLQSESRRTKFRAALSEFQATMQSPSGTWDPRLRQFMEAALIYPIEDAIDNGRPFDMDMALNEIYGLKAHYKQTDGSREADTLFRKLFFGIEAFRVFNNSTAHHQQGQGRGLPSSDVIDEQFQLHWKVHLDLAMRTIVHYIVWIHKEIRTKRAILTEPEAEPSFEPRTSPAKSVMSFQEHTRPASPTATPTMEFVPSPTELHFAPNVPSMAPACARPRLNSAPPMRSSSMATVPPISPSVARVLQHKVVKELRQRTERGLRPRFFTLCQQSYCTRGCNMAHSANDMKVIGICRVIINSGWKRTQCNQRANCPFGASCDFIHPNDDINLIQEIKRTSHQLEPRVVFDGTSKAMVRFGNGVEVQIMARN
;
A
#
# COMPACT_ATOMS: atom_id res chain seq x y z
N MET A 1 13.25 8.38 2.69
CA MET A 1 12.22 8.92 1.77
C MET A 1 10.88 8.52 2.33
N VAL A 2 9.99 9.48 2.61
CA VAL A 2 8.61 9.14 3.00
C VAL A 2 7.85 8.83 1.71
N VAL A 3 7.48 7.56 1.51
CA VAL A 3 6.55 7.19 0.43
C VAL A 3 5.16 7.68 0.84
N GLU A 4 4.47 8.37 -0.06
CA GLU A 4 3.15 8.92 0.25
C GLU A 4 2.11 7.81 0.42
N LEU A 5 1.39 7.79 1.55
CA LEU A 5 0.43 6.74 1.87
C LEU A 5 -0.71 6.67 0.85
N LEU A 6 -1.21 7.82 0.39
CA LEU A 6 -2.25 7.88 -0.64
C LEU A 6 -1.82 7.21 -1.95
N SER A 7 -0.55 7.34 -2.34
CA SER A 7 -0.02 6.67 -3.54
C SER A 7 -0.03 5.14 -3.43
N MET A 8 -0.01 4.59 -2.20
CA MET A 8 -0.04 3.13 -1.97
C MET A 8 -1.45 2.53 -2.12
N CYS A 9 -2.50 3.34 -1.97
CA CYS A 9 -3.91 2.92 -2.09
C CYS A 9 -4.64 3.59 -3.26
N ASN A 10 -3.90 3.91 -4.34
CA ASN A 10 -4.38 4.58 -5.55
C ASN A 10 -5.25 5.82 -5.23
N TYR A 11 -4.74 6.72 -4.39
CA TYR A 11 -5.37 7.95 -3.94
C TYR A 11 -6.81 7.77 -3.41
N ALA A 12 -7.14 6.59 -2.87
CA ALA A 12 -8.47 6.22 -2.41
C ALA A 12 -9.57 6.14 -3.48
N ASP A 13 -9.21 6.10 -4.77
CA ASP A 13 -10.18 6.04 -5.88
C ASP A 13 -11.03 4.76 -5.88
N PHE A 14 -10.60 3.73 -5.14
CA PHE A 14 -11.35 2.48 -4.94
C PHE A 14 -12.60 2.66 -4.05
N LEU A 15 -12.66 3.71 -3.24
CA LEU A 15 -13.84 4.05 -2.43
C LEU A 15 -14.91 4.69 -3.32
N GLN A 16 -16.15 4.22 -3.25
CA GLN A 16 -17.25 4.72 -4.07
C GLN A 16 -17.88 6.00 -3.52
N SER A 17 -18.05 6.08 -2.20
CA SER A 17 -18.59 7.27 -1.53
C SER A 17 -17.54 8.40 -1.46
N GLU A 18 -17.78 9.51 -2.16
CA GLU A 18 -16.87 10.68 -2.14
C GLU A 18 -16.72 11.27 -0.73
N SER A 19 -17.75 11.15 0.11
CA SER A 19 -17.70 11.55 1.53
C SER A 19 -16.71 10.69 2.33
N ARG A 20 -16.80 9.36 2.21
CA ARG A 20 -15.83 8.43 2.83
C ARG A 20 -14.43 8.63 2.25
N ARG A 21 -14.32 8.81 0.94
CA ARG A 21 -13.08 9.08 0.20
C ARG A 21 -12.38 10.34 0.71
N THR A 22 -13.11 11.43 0.91
CA THR A 22 -12.59 12.69 1.44
C THR A 22 -12.07 12.52 2.87
N LYS A 23 -12.84 11.88 3.76
CA LYS A 23 -12.43 11.64 5.15
C LYS A 23 -11.21 10.72 5.25
N PHE A 24 -11.17 9.66 4.45
CA PHE A 24 -10.02 8.74 4.38
C PHE A 24 -8.76 9.45 3.85
N ARG A 25 -8.89 10.29 2.79
CA ARG A 25 -7.79 11.10 2.26
C ARG A 25 -7.23 12.06 3.31
N ALA A 26 -8.10 12.73 4.06
CA ALA A 26 -7.72 13.63 5.14
C ALA A 26 -6.95 12.87 6.25
N ALA A 27 -7.51 11.75 6.74
CA ALA A 27 -6.88 10.96 7.81
C ALA A 27 -5.47 10.44 7.44
N LEU A 28 -5.27 9.94 6.21
CA LEU A 28 -3.93 9.50 5.78
C LEU A 28 -2.95 10.66 5.57
N SER A 29 -3.43 11.82 5.13
CA SER A 29 -2.60 13.03 4.98
C SER A 29 -2.19 13.59 6.34
N GLU A 30 -3.12 13.64 7.30
CA GLU A 30 -2.88 14.13 8.66
C GLU A 30 -1.98 13.19 9.47
N PHE A 31 -2.18 11.87 9.36
CA PHE A 31 -1.23 10.88 9.87
C PHE A 31 0.16 11.14 9.30
N GLN A 32 0.31 11.23 7.97
CA GLN A 32 1.61 11.41 7.34
C GLN A 32 2.28 12.75 7.74
N ALA A 33 1.52 13.82 7.90
CA ALA A 33 2.01 15.08 8.45
C ALA A 33 2.49 14.92 9.90
N THR A 34 1.76 14.18 10.73
CA THR A 34 2.13 13.87 12.12
C THR A 34 3.41 13.04 12.20
N MET A 35 3.58 12.06 11.29
CA MET A 35 4.83 11.29 11.18
C MET A 35 6.03 12.14 10.76
N GLN A 36 5.80 13.20 9.97
CA GLN A 36 6.84 14.13 9.51
C GLN A 36 7.12 15.28 10.50
N SER A 37 6.24 15.50 11.49
CA SER A 37 6.44 16.48 12.56
C SER A 37 7.77 16.25 13.29
N PRO A 38 8.49 17.30 13.73
CA PRO A 38 9.67 17.16 14.59
C PRO A 38 9.33 16.72 16.03
N SER A 39 8.05 16.74 16.46
CA SER A 39 7.65 16.37 17.83
C SER A 39 8.04 14.94 18.19
N GLY A 40 8.89 14.75 19.20
CA GLY A 40 9.35 13.42 19.64
C GLY A 40 8.33 12.63 20.46
N THR A 41 7.39 13.32 21.12
CA THR A 41 6.37 12.72 21.98
C THR A 41 5.32 11.95 21.16
N TRP A 42 4.88 10.82 21.72
CA TRP A 42 3.71 10.06 21.25
C TRP A 42 2.46 10.95 21.15
N ASP A 43 1.64 10.74 20.10
CA ASP A 43 0.33 11.39 19.95
C ASP A 43 -0.79 10.32 19.95
N PRO A 44 -1.61 10.23 21.02
CA PRO A 44 -2.71 9.26 21.10
C PRO A 44 -3.70 9.31 19.93
N ARG A 45 -3.83 10.46 19.24
CA ARG A 45 -4.72 10.61 18.07
C ARG A 45 -4.29 9.77 16.88
N LEU A 46 -3.05 9.30 16.84
CA LEU A 46 -2.53 8.43 15.77
C LEU A 46 -3.36 7.15 15.59
N ARG A 47 -3.95 6.63 16.67
CA ARG A 47 -4.89 5.52 16.63
C ARG A 47 -6.13 5.82 15.78
N GLN A 48 -6.68 7.04 15.87
CA GLN A 48 -7.89 7.44 15.13
C GLN A 48 -7.66 7.45 13.62
N PHE A 49 -6.45 7.78 13.16
CA PHE A 49 -6.11 7.69 11.74
C PHE A 49 -6.02 6.24 11.23
N MET A 50 -5.57 5.30 12.07
CA MET A 50 -5.58 3.86 11.76
C MET A 50 -7.02 3.33 11.72
N GLU A 51 -7.85 3.70 12.69
CA GLU A 51 -9.28 3.35 12.70
C GLU A 51 -9.98 3.90 11.46
N ALA A 52 -9.76 5.17 11.09
CA ALA A 52 -10.26 5.76 9.84
C ALA A 52 -9.77 5.03 8.59
N ALA A 53 -8.50 4.57 8.57
CA ALA A 53 -7.93 3.82 7.46
C ALA A 53 -8.53 2.42 7.28
N LEU A 54 -9.24 1.87 8.28
CA LEU A 54 -9.95 0.59 8.21
C LEU A 54 -11.46 0.78 8.03
N ILE A 55 -12.06 1.65 8.85
CA ILE A 55 -13.51 1.89 8.91
C ILE A 55 -14.04 2.39 7.57
N TYR A 56 -13.51 3.47 7.01
CA TYR A 56 -14.07 4.04 5.79
C TYR A 56 -14.05 3.06 4.59
N PRO A 57 -12.98 2.29 4.35
CA PRO A 57 -12.99 1.23 3.35
C PRO A 57 -13.96 0.10 3.62
N ILE A 58 -14.10 -0.36 4.86
CA ILE A 58 -14.96 -1.52 5.16
C ILE A 58 -16.44 -1.11 5.11
N GLU A 59 -16.77 0.08 5.62
CA GLU A 59 -18.10 0.67 5.48
C GLU A 59 -18.48 0.88 4.00
N ASP A 60 -17.55 1.36 3.16
CA ASP A 60 -17.76 1.53 1.71
C ASP A 60 -17.86 0.22 0.93
N ALA A 61 -17.24 -0.85 1.43
CA ALA A 61 -17.33 -2.18 0.84
C ALA A 61 -18.66 -2.89 1.16
N ILE A 62 -19.34 -2.49 2.23
CA ILE A 62 -20.58 -3.13 2.71
C ILE A 62 -21.80 -2.28 2.34
N ASP A 63 -21.66 -0.96 2.37
CA ASP A 63 -22.60 0.07 1.95
C ASP A 63 -24.06 -0.11 2.44
N ASN A 64 -24.21 -0.61 3.66
CA ASN A 64 -25.52 -0.84 4.31
C ASN A 64 -26.12 0.41 5.00
N GLY A 65 -25.55 1.59 4.75
CA GLY A 65 -25.98 2.87 5.34
C GLY A 65 -25.73 3.04 6.85
N ARG A 66 -25.22 2.03 7.56
CA ARG A 66 -24.90 2.11 8.99
C ARG A 66 -23.47 2.65 9.20
N PRO A 67 -23.24 3.59 10.14
CA PRO A 67 -21.88 3.98 10.52
C PRO A 67 -21.14 2.79 11.18
N PHE A 68 -19.89 2.58 10.79
CA PHE A 68 -19.05 1.52 11.37
C PHE A 68 -18.22 2.03 12.54
N ASP A 69 -18.12 1.21 13.58
CA ASP A 69 -17.07 1.30 14.60
C ASP A 69 -15.91 0.34 14.25
N MET A 70 -14.85 0.40 15.06
CA MET A 70 -13.64 -0.39 14.85
C MET A 70 -13.87 -1.90 15.06
N ASP A 71 -14.76 -2.29 15.99
CA ASP A 71 -15.05 -3.70 16.26
C ASP A 71 -15.86 -4.32 15.11
N MET A 72 -16.82 -3.59 14.56
CA MET A 72 -17.53 -3.96 13.33
C MET A 72 -16.55 -4.13 12.16
N ALA A 73 -15.63 -3.18 11.97
CA ALA A 73 -14.62 -3.25 10.91
C ALA A 73 -13.72 -4.48 11.08
N LEU A 74 -13.23 -4.75 12.29
CA LEU A 74 -12.43 -5.94 12.59
C LEU A 74 -13.20 -7.24 12.36
N ASN A 75 -14.47 -7.32 12.77
CA ASN A 75 -15.31 -8.51 12.59
C ASN A 75 -15.47 -8.89 11.11
N GLU A 76 -15.57 -7.92 10.20
CA GLU A 76 -15.62 -8.17 8.75
C GLU A 76 -14.27 -8.67 8.20
N ILE A 77 -13.13 -8.14 8.68
CA ILE A 77 -11.79 -8.65 8.34
C ILE A 77 -11.62 -10.09 8.85
N TYR A 78 -12.02 -10.38 10.09
CA TYR A 78 -11.99 -11.74 10.64
C TYR A 78 -12.92 -12.68 9.87
N GLY A 79 -14.11 -12.23 9.49
CA GLY A 79 -15.05 -12.96 8.65
C GLY A 79 -14.53 -13.21 7.22
N LEU A 80 -13.68 -12.33 6.69
CA LEU A 80 -12.97 -12.55 5.43
C LEU A 80 -11.83 -13.56 5.60
N LYS A 81 -11.05 -13.46 6.68
CA LYS A 81 -10.02 -14.46 7.03
C LYS A 81 -10.61 -15.86 7.19
N ALA A 82 -11.73 -15.98 7.90
CA ALA A 82 -12.41 -17.26 8.11
C ALA A 82 -12.89 -17.86 6.79
N HIS A 83 -13.41 -17.03 5.87
CA HIS A 83 -13.81 -17.46 4.53
C HIS A 83 -12.63 -18.05 3.74
N TYR A 84 -11.50 -17.35 3.60
CA TYR A 84 -10.31 -17.88 2.91
C TYR A 84 -9.75 -19.15 3.54
N LYS A 85 -9.80 -19.26 4.88
CA LYS A 85 -9.40 -20.49 5.59
C LYS A 85 -10.29 -21.68 5.23
N GLN A 86 -11.58 -21.45 4.93
CA GLN A 86 -12.54 -22.49 4.56
C GLN A 86 -12.51 -22.84 3.06
N THR A 87 -12.37 -21.85 2.18
CA THR A 87 -12.49 -22.05 0.72
C THR A 87 -11.20 -22.48 0.03
N ASP A 88 -10.06 -21.97 0.48
CA ASP A 88 -8.77 -22.11 -0.22
C ASP A 88 -7.74 -22.85 0.64
N GLY A 89 -7.83 -22.74 1.97
CA GLY A 89 -6.84 -23.31 2.90
C GLY A 89 -5.43 -22.69 2.77
N SER A 90 -5.30 -21.63 1.95
CA SER A 90 -4.05 -20.99 1.56
C SER A 90 -3.25 -20.49 2.77
N ARG A 91 -1.96 -20.86 2.78
CA ARG A 91 -0.96 -20.34 3.74
C ARG A 91 -0.62 -18.87 3.46
N GLU A 92 -0.73 -18.44 2.21
CA GLU A 92 -0.50 -17.09 1.74
C GLU A 92 -1.55 -16.13 2.33
N ALA A 93 -2.83 -16.51 2.30
CA ALA A 93 -3.92 -15.73 2.90
C ALA A 93 -3.73 -15.57 4.41
N ASP A 94 -3.45 -16.65 5.15
CA ASP A 94 -3.20 -16.56 6.61
C ASP A 94 -1.98 -15.68 6.93
N THR A 95 -0.91 -15.79 6.13
CA THR A 95 0.29 -14.95 6.23
C THR A 95 -0.01 -13.47 5.99
N LEU A 96 -0.88 -13.15 5.01
CA LEU A 96 -1.33 -11.79 4.74
C LEU A 96 -2.09 -11.22 5.94
N PHE A 97 -3.12 -11.95 6.42
CA PHE A 97 -3.89 -11.50 7.58
C PHE A 97 -3.02 -11.36 8.83
N ARG A 98 -2.04 -12.25 9.04
CA ARG A 98 -1.09 -12.11 10.17
C ARG A 98 -0.28 -10.82 10.10
N LYS A 99 0.15 -10.38 8.90
CA LYS A 99 0.84 -9.09 8.71
C LYS A 99 -0.10 -7.90 8.94
N LEU A 100 -1.34 -7.98 8.44
CA LEU A 100 -2.35 -6.95 8.68
C LEU A 100 -2.63 -6.77 10.17
N PHE A 101 -2.95 -7.86 10.89
CA PHE A 101 -3.24 -7.81 12.32
C PHE A 101 -2.02 -7.37 13.14
N PHE A 102 -0.80 -7.74 12.77
CA PHE A 102 0.41 -7.18 13.39
C PHE A 102 0.48 -5.64 13.26
N GLY A 103 0.12 -5.09 12.10
CA GLY A 103 0.00 -3.65 11.91
C GLY A 103 -1.06 -3.01 12.82
N ILE A 104 -2.23 -3.63 12.95
CA ILE A 104 -3.33 -3.14 13.80
C ILE A 104 -2.94 -3.19 15.29
N GLU A 105 -2.37 -4.31 15.74
CA GLU A 105 -1.94 -4.49 17.13
C GLU A 105 -0.80 -3.53 17.50
N ALA A 106 0.09 -3.17 16.58
CA ALA A 106 1.12 -2.16 16.85
C ALA A 106 0.50 -0.82 17.32
N PHE A 107 -0.58 -0.35 16.67
CA PHE A 107 -1.30 0.85 17.12
C PHE A 107 -1.96 0.68 18.50
N ARG A 108 -2.43 -0.53 18.84
CA ARG A 108 -3.02 -0.84 20.15
C ARG A 108 -1.97 -0.87 21.27
N VAL A 109 -0.80 -1.45 21.01
CA VAL A 109 0.34 -1.51 21.95
C VAL A 109 0.78 -0.09 22.34
N PHE A 110 1.04 0.79 21.37
CA PHE A 110 1.44 2.17 21.70
C PHE A 110 0.37 2.93 22.48
N ASN A 111 -0.91 2.74 22.15
CA ASN A 111 -2.03 3.35 22.87
C ASN A 111 -2.18 2.87 24.33
N ASN A 112 -1.59 1.72 24.68
CA ASN A 112 -1.69 1.09 26.00
C ASN A 112 -0.35 1.08 26.76
N SER A 113 0.70 1.73 26.24
CA SER A 113 2.07 1.69 26.78
C SER A 113 2.22 2.20 28.22
N THR A 114 1.26 3.00 28.72
CA THR A 114 1.21 3.45 30.13
C THR A 114 0.48 2.49 31.08
N ALA A 115 -0.14 1.42 30.59
CA ALA A 115 -1.00 0.53 31.37
C ALA A 115 -0.32 -0.77 31.85
N HIS A 116 0.92 -1.03 31.44
CA HIS A 116 1.61 -2.32 31.66
C HIS A 116 2.93 -2.22 32.43
N HIS A 117 3.15 -1.15 33.20
CA HIS A 117 4.29 -1.04 34.13
C HIS A 117 4.26 -2.14 35.21
N GLN A 118 4.81 -3.30 34.88
CA GLN A 118 5.30 -4.28 35.85
C GLN A 118 6.80 -4.06 36.00
N GLN A 119 7.21 -3.47 37.12
CA GLN A 119 8.61 -3.40 37.53
C GLN A 119 9.13 -4.83 37.77
N GLY A 120 9.79 -5.39 36.75
CA GLY A 120 10.33 -6.73 36.81
C GLY A 120 11.44 -6.83 37.85
N GLN A 121 11.26 -7.67 38.87
CA GLN A 121 12.38 -8.04 39.74
C GLN A 121 13.48 -8.70 38.87
N GLY A 122 14.74 -8.32 39.09
CA GLY A 122 15.86 -8.45 38.15
C GLY A 122 16.37 -9.85 37.78
N ARG A 123 15.50 -10.86 37.74
CA ARG A 123 15.72 -12.20 37.16
C ARG A 123 14.55 -12.69 36.30
N GLY A 124 13.63 -11.80 35.92
CA GLY A 124 12.50 -12.09 35.02
C GLY A 124 12.77 -11.76 33.54
N LEU A 125 11.68 -11.71 32.76
CA LEU A 125 11.66 -11.02 31.46
C LEU A 125 12.18 -9.58 31.60
N PRO A 126 12.71 -8.94 30.53
CA PRO A 126 13.21 -7.57 30.62
C PRO A 126 12.12 -6.65 31.19
N SER A 127 12.50 -5.70 32.05
CA SER A 127 11.55 -4.75 32.63
C SER A 127 10.82 -3.99 31.52
N SER A 128 9.50 -3.82 31.67
CA SER A 128 8.64 -3.15 30.69
C SER A 128 9.28 -1.81 30.30
N ASP A 129 9.68 -1.04 31.32
CA ASP A 129 10.32 0.27 31.24
C ASP A 129 11.44 0.37 30.17
N VAL A 130 12.36 -0.60 30.09
CA VAL A 130 13.48 -0.56 29.13
C VAL A 130 13.02 -0.90 27.70
N ILE A 131 12.03 -1.78 27.56
CA ILE A 131 11.43 -2.08 26.24
C ILE A 131 10.58 -0.90 25.79
N ASP A 132 9.80 -0.32 26.69
CA ASP A 132 8.88 0.79 26.47
C ASP A 132 9.63 2.08 26.12
N GLU A 133 10.76 2.38 26.77
CA GLU A 133 11.65 3.50 26.39
C GLU A 133 12.17 3.35 24.95
N GLN A 134 12.63 2.17 24.55
CA GLN A 134 13.12 1.91 23.18
C GLN A 134 11.98 1.95 22.15
N PHE A 135 10.80 1.41 22.51
CA PHE A 135 9.61 1.50 21.66
C PHE A 135 9.16 2.95 21.49
N GLN A 136 9.15 3.75 22.57
CA GLN A 136 8.84 5.18 22.52
C GLN A 136 9.88 5.95 21.69
N LEU A 137 11.18 5.69 21.84
CA LEU A 137 12.22 6.34 21.04
C LEU A 137 12.03 6.13 19.52
N HIS A 138 11.41 5.00 19.13
CA HIS A 138 11.22 4.61 17.75
C HIS A 138 9.76 4.53 17.28
N TRP A 139 8.79 5.07 18.05
CA TRP A 139 7.35 4.90 17.77
C TRP A 139 6.97 5.29 16.34
N LYS A 140 7.62 6.32 15.78
CA LYS A 140 7.40 6.77 14.40
C LYS A 140 7.74 5.70 13.35
N VAL A 141 8.82 4.96 13.55
CA VAL A 141 9.26 3.92 12.62
C VAL A 141 8.27 2.74 12.66
N HIS A 142 7.86 2.34 13.86
CA HIS A 142 6.90 1.26 14.05
C HIS A 142 5.52 1.59 13.47
N LEU A 143 4.99 2.79 13.72
CA LEU A 143 3.69 3.19 13.20
C LEU A 143 3.68 3.51 11.70
N ASP A 144 4.74 4.11 11.14
CA ASP A 144 4.83 4.30 9.69
C ASP A 144 4.82 2.95 8.96
N LEU A 145 5.56 1.96 9.46
CA LEU A 145 5.52 0.59 8.95
C LEU A 145 4.15 -0.08 9.10
N ALA A 146 3.52 0.07 10.28
CA ALA A 146 2.19 -0.49 10.55
C ALA A 146 1.11 0.10 9.63
N MET A 147 1.05 1.43 9.51
CA MET A 147 0.12 2.12 8.61
C MET A 147 0.37 1.74 7.15
N ARG A 148 1.63 1.67 6.71
CA ARG A 148 1.97 1.20 5.35
C ARG A 148 1.47 -0.21 5.09
N THR A 149 1.57 -1.10 6.07
CA THR A 149 1.10 -2.48 5.97
C THR A 149 -0.43 -2.52 5.82
N ILE A 150 -1.15 -1.74 6.64
CA ILE A 150 -2.61 -1.61 6.57
C ILE A 150 -3.04 -1.05 5.20
N VAL A 151 -2.53 0.12 4.81
CA VAL A 151 -2.87 0.82 3.57
C VAL A 151 -2.47 0.02 2.32
N HIS A 152 -1.43 -0.82 2.39
CA HIS A 152 -1.07 -1.70 1.28
C HIS A 152 -2.12 -2.79 1.02
N TYR A 153 -2.71 -3.36 2.08
CA TYR A 153 -3.72 -4.42 1.94
C TYR A 153 -5.16 -3.91 1.83
N ILE A 154 -5.44 -2.67 2.24
CA ILE A 154 -6.84 -2.19 2.36
C ILE A 154 -7.61 -2.15 1.03
N VAL A 155 -6.94 -1.88 -0.09
CA VAL A 155 -7.56 -1.90 -1.43
C VAL A 155 -8.01 -3.31 -1.80
N TRP A 156 -7.21 -4.33 -1.45
CA TRP A 156 -7.56 -5.72 -1.64
C TRP A 156 -8.70 -6.14 -0.70
N ILE A 157 -8.62 -5.80 0.59
CA ILE A 157 -9.66 -6.11 1.59
C ILE A 157 -11.02 -5.53 1.16
N HIS A 158 -11.07 -4.25 0.75
CA HIS A 158 -12.29 -3.60 0.23
C HIS A 158 -12.88 -4.40 -0.93
N LYS A 159 -12.06 -4.72 -1.94
CA LYS A 159 -12.48 -5.51 -3.10
C LYS A 159 -13.05 -6.87 -2.70
N GLU A 160 -12.36 -7.62 -1.83
CA GLU A 160 -12.81 -8.98 -1.49
C GLU A 160 -14.03 -9.00 -0.56
N ILE A 161 -14.20 -8.00 0.32
CA ILE A 161 -15.46 -7.82 1.05
C ILE A 161 -16.61 -7.57 0.07
N ARG A 162 -16.42 -6.71 -0.94
CA ARG A 162 -17.43 -6.47 -2.00
C ARG A 162 -17.75 -7.75 -2.78
N THR A 163 -16.74 -8.51 -3.21
CA THR A 163 -16.94 -9.79 -3.90
C THR A 163 -17.76 -10.76 -3.04
N LYS A 164 -17.38 -10.93 -1.77
CA LYS A 164 -18.08 -11.79 -0.81
C LYS A 164 -19.53 -11.35 -0.58
N ARG A 165 -19.79 -10.04 -0.52
CA ARG A 165 -21.15 -9.49 -0.38
C ARG A 165 -21.99 -9.69 -1.65
N ALA A 166 -21.41 -9.51 -2.84
CA ALA A 166 -22.11 -9.76 -4.10
C ALA A 166 -22.58 -11.22 -4.20
N ILE A 167 -21.72 -12.19 -3.88
CA ILE A 167 -22.06 -13.63 -3.86
C ILE A 167 -23.21 -13.94 -2.88
N LEU A 168 -23.27 -13.25 -1.74
CA LEU A 168 -24.33 -13.41 -0.74
C LEU A 168 -25.64 -12.67 -1.08
N THR A 169 -25.65 -11.85 -2.14
CA THR A 169 -26.80 -10.99 -2.51
C THR A 169 -27.35 -11.32 -3.90
N GLU A 170 -26.73 -12.23 -4.66
CA GLU A 170 -27.43 -12.87 -5.78
C GLU A 170 -28.62 -13.66 -5.21
N PRO A 171 -29.85 -13.40 -5.67
CA PRO A 171 -30.97 -14.26 -5.33
C PRO A 171 -30.68 -15.65 -5.90
N GLU A 172 -30.93 -16.70 -5.11
CA GLU A 172 -31.08 -18.04 -5.68
C GLU A 172 -32.09 -17.94 -6.82
N ALA A 173 -31.63 -18.13 -8.06
CA ALA A 173 -32.53 -18.26 -9.20
C ALA A 173 -33.40 -19.48 -8.91
N GLU A 174 -34.70 -19.26 -8.68
CA GLU A 174 -35.63 -20.32 -8.30
C GLU A 174 -35.44 -21.52 -9.24
N PRO A 175 -35.07 -22.71 -8.72
CA PRO A 175 -35.17 -23.91 -9.52
C PRO A 175 -36.65 -24.08 -9.86
N SER A 176 -37.01 -23.98 -11.14
CA SER A 176 -38.41 -24.02 -11.58
C SER A 176 -39.00 -25.41 -11.28
N PHE A 177 -39.63 -25.54 -10.13
CA PHE A 177 -40.31 -26.77 -9.72
C PHE A 177 -41.60 -26.92 -10.51
N GLU A 178 -41.61 -27.88 -11.45
CA GLU A 178 -42.87 -28.40 -11.98
C GLU A 178 -43.70 -29.03 -10.85
N PRO A 179 -45.02 -28.84 -10.83
CA PRO A 179 -45.86 -29.33 -9.75
C PRO A 179 -46.05 -30.85 -9.86
N ARG A 180 -45.45 -31.61 -8.94
CA ARG A 180 -45.84 -33.00 -8.67
C ARG A 180 -46.45 -33.17 -7.29
N THR A 181 -47.61 -33.81 -7.31
CA THR A 181 -48.48 -34.10 -6.17
C THR A 181 -47.86 -35.01 -5.11
N SER A 182 -48.15 -34.65 -3.85
CA SER A 182 -48.18 -35.32 -2.53
C SER A 182 -48.20 -36.88 -2.45
N PRO A 183 -48.09 -37.55 -1.25
CA PRO A 183 -48.14 -37.01 0.13
C PRO A 183 -47.23 -37.62 1.24
N ALA A 184 -47.16 -36.88 2.36
CA ALA A 184 -47.14 -37.30 3.79
C ALA A 184 -46.02 -38.14 4.45
N LYS A 185 -45.39 -37.54 5.49
CA LYS A 185 -45.20 -37.99 6.91
C LYS A 185 -44.29 -36.95 7.60
N SER A 186 -44.70 -36.16 8.61
CA SER A 186 -45.17 -36.43 9.99
C SER A 186 -44.06 -36.81 10.98
N VAL A 187 -44.15 -36.29 12.24
CA VAL A 187 -43.29 -36.55 13.43
C VAL A 187 -41.93 -35.79 13.41
N MET A 188 -41.49 -35.01 14.43
CA MET A 188 -42.03 -34.68 15.77
C MET A 188 -41.60 -33.29 16.30
N SER A 189 -42.31 -32.81 17.33
CA SER A 189 -41.98 -31.67 18.22
C SER A 189 -40.87 -32.02 19.23
N PHE A 190 -40.12 -31.04 19.77
CA PHE A 190 -40.02 -30.80 21.23
C PHE A 190 -39.36 -29.45 21.63
N GLN A 191 -39.72 -29.00 22.84
CA GLN A 191 -39.39 -27.81 23.65
C GLN A 191 -37.90 -27.34 23.66
N GLU A 192 -37.56 -26.04 23.78
CA GLU A 192 -37.88 -24.98 24.78
C GLU A 192 -37.16 -25.19 26.14
N HIS A 193 -36.42 -24.15 26.59
CA HIS A 193 -35.90 -23.81 27.96
C HIS A 193 -34.43 -23.31 27.92
N THR A 194 -33.87 -22.45 28.80
CA THR A 194 -34.37 -21.38 29.70
C THR A 194 -33.15 -20.51 30.11
N ARG A 195 -33.34 -19.21 30.38
CA ARG A 195 -32.29 -18.26 30.84
C ARG A 195 -32.32 -18.09 32.37
N PRO A 196 -31.18 -18.07 33.07
CA PRO A 196 -30.77 -16.89 33.89
C PRO A 196 -29.22 -16.75 33.95
N ALA A 197 -28.53 -15.79 34.58
CA ALA A 197 -28.65 -14.39 35.03
C ALA A 197 -27.29 -14.07 35.75
N SER A 198 -26.93 -12.79 35.91
CA SER A 198 -25.64 -12.34 36.54
C SER A 198 -25.70 -12.28 38.09
N PRO A 199 -24.55 -12.13 38.81
CA PRO A 199 -24.02 -10.81 39.22
C PRO A 199 -22.45 -10.71 39.13
N THR A 200 -21.77 -9.56 38.94
CA THR A 200 -21.62 -8.29 39.71
C THR A 200 -20.70 -8.37 40.95
N ALA A 201 -19.53 -7.69 40.90
CA ALA A 201 -18.84 -7.07 42.05
C ALA A 201 -17.72 -6.06 41.64
N THR A 202 -17.63 -4.97 42.40
CA THR A 202 -16.58 -3.91 42.47
C THR A 202 -16.37 -3.62 43.98
N PRO A 203 -15.54 -2.66 44.45
CA PRO A 203 -14.30 -2.02 43.95
C PRO A 203 -13.14 -2.16 45.00
N THR A 204 -12.05 -1.40 44.90
CA THR A 204 -11.25 -0.83 46.03
C THR A 204 -10.26 0.24 45.50
N MET A 205 -10.03 1.32 46.25
CA MET A 205 -8.99 2.36 46.00
C MET A 205 -7.72 2.08 46.83
N GLU A 206 -6.58 2.70 46.51
CA GLU A 206 -5.98 3.75 47.37
C GLU A 206 -4.57 4.27 46.95
N PHE A 207 -4.38 5.56 47.22
CA PHE A 207 -3.16 6.33 47.56
C PHE A 207 -1.98 6.61 46.61
N VAL A 208 -1.40 7.79 46.87
CA VAL A 208 -0.30 8.51 46.19
C VAL A 208 0.65 9.02 47.30
N PRO A 209 1.98 9.02 47.10
CA PRO A 209 2.70 10.31 47.13
C PRO A 209 3.90 10.42 46.16
N SER A 210 4.12 11.62 45.61
CA SER A 210 5.42 12.12 45.10
C SER A 210 6.25 12.73 46.26
N PRO A 211 7.55 13.11 46.13
CA PRO A 211 7.96 14.35 45.42
C PRO A 211 9.43 14.50 44.91
N THR A 212 9.75 15.68 44.34
CA THR A 212 11.06 16.42 44.28
C THR A 212 12.26 15.84 43.46
N GLU A 213 12.69 16.46 42.34
CA GLU A 213 13.70 17.58 42.17
C GLU A 213 15.18 17.10 42.00
N LEU A 214 16.17 17.79 41.37
CA LEU A 214 16.28 19.09 40.64
C LEU A 214 17.54 19.13 39.69
N HIS A 215 17.56 20.04 38.69
CA HIS A 215 18.75 20.56 37.94
C HIS A 215 19.64 19.57 37.13
N PHE A 216 20.60 19.93 36.24
CA PHE A 216 21.22 21.19 35.74
C PHE A 216 21.56 21.07 34.23
N ALA A 217 21.71 22.18 33.50
CA ALA A 217 22.41 22.25 32.19
C ALA A 217 23.80 22.92 32.37
N PRO A 218 24.76 22.82 31.40
CA PRO A 218 24.83 23.86 30.36
C PRO A 218 25.41 23.46 28.98
N ASN A 219 25.25 24.39 28.01
CA ASN A 219 25.85 24.41 26.66
C ASN A 219 27.39 24.61 26.66
N VAL A 220 28.07 24.14 25.59
CA VAL A 220 29.09 24.89 24.80
C VAL A 220 29.08 24.39 23.33
N PRO A 221 29.15 25.25 22.29
CA PRO A 221 29.15 24.87 20.87
C PRO A 221 30.56 24.79 20.24
N SER A 222 30.70 24.17 19.05
CA SER A 222 31.87 24.44 18.19
C SER A 222 31.66 24.25 16.68
N MET A 223 31.83 25.37 15.98
CA MET A 223 32.38 25.60 14.62
C MET A 223 32.23 24.57 13.49
N ALA A 224 31.55 25.00 12.43
CA ALA A 224 31.82 24.55 11.06
C ALA A 224 32.90 25.43 10.39
N PRO A 225 33.67 24.90 9.43
CA PRO A 225 34.35 25.71 8.41
C PRO A 225 33.55 25.68 7.09
N ALA A 226 33.30 26.86 6.53
CA ALA A 226 32.71 27.01 5.19
C ALA A 226 33.74 26.64 4.10
N CYS A 227 33.28 26.03 3.01
CA CYS A 227 34.09 25.84 1.81
C CYS A 227 33.36 26.33 0.55
N ALA A 228 34.13 26.82 -0.43
CA ALA A 228 33.68 27.81 -1.40
C ALA A 228 32.66 27.30 -2.44
N ARG A 229 31.78 28.22 -2.86
CA ARG A 229 30.84 28.07 -3.98
C ARG A 229 31.45 28.67 -5.25
N PRO A 230 31.59 27.93 -6.36
CA PRO A 230 31.66 28.52 -7.68
C PRO A 230 30.26 28.96 -8.13
N ARG A 231 30.10 30.23 -8.51
CA ARG A 231 28.95 30.68 -9.32
C ARG A 231 29.28 30.40 -10.80
N LEU A 232 28.33 29.89 -11.57
CA LEU A 232 28.03 30.37 -12.93
C LEU A 232 26.78 29.68 -13.53
N ASN A 233 26.14 30.42 -14.43
CA ASN A 233 25.14 30.04 -15.42
C ASN A 233 23.66 29.90 -15.00
N SER A 234 22.90 30.84 -15.58
CA SER A 234 21.47 31.11 -15.48
C SER A 234 20.56 29.94 -15.87
N ALA A 235 19.47 29.76 -15.13
CA ALA A 235 18.35 28.91 -15.53
C ALA A 235 17.24 29.74 -16.22
N PRO A 236 16.53 29.20 -17.22
CA PRO A 236 15.35 29.84 -17.82
C PRO A 236 14.14 29.82 -16.85
N PRO A 237 13.11 30.65 -17.08
CA PRO A 237 12.00 30.80 -16.13
C PRO A 237 11.17 29.51 -16.01
N MET A 238 10.99 29.04 -14.77
CA MET A 238 10.10 27.93 -14.48
C MET A 238 8.64 28.34 -14.71
N ARG A 239 8.04 27.83 -15.78
CA ARG A 239 6.58 27.82 -15.92
C ARG A 239 6.00 26.88 -14.86
N SER A 240 5.41 27.46 -13.82
CA SER A 240 4.60 26.71 -12.87
C SER A 240 3.35 26.19 -13.58
N SER A 241 3.34 24.90 -13.89
CA SER A 241 2.20 24.23 -14.54
C SER A 241 1.34 23.57 -13.47
N SER A 242 0.16 24.13 -13.26
CA SER A 242 -0.92 23.53 -12.46
C SER A 242 -1.16 22.08 -12.86
N MET A 243 -1.40 21.20 -11.89
CA MET A 243 -1.76 19.79 -12.14
C MET A 243 -3.17 19.69 -12.74
N ALA A 244 -3.30 19.95 -14.03
CA ALA A 244 -4.48 19.65 -14.79
C ALA A 244 -4.64 18.12 -14.92
N THR A 245 -5.85 17.63 -14.66
CA THR A 245 -6.22 16.22 -14.82
C THR A 245 -6.05 15.82 -16.29
N VAL A 246 -4.95 15.14 -16.61
CA VAL A 246 -4.65 14.70 -17.98
C VAL A 246 -5.73 13.70 -18.41
N PRO A 247 -6.46 13.93 -19.53
CA PRO A 247 -7.55 13.07 -19.95
C PRO A 247 -7.09 11.64 -20.24
N PRO A 248 -7.98 10.64 -20.13
CA PRO A 248 -7.66 9.26 -20.47
C PRO A 248 -7.20 9.15 -21.94
N ILE A 249 -6.21 8.29 -22.19
CA ILE A 249 -5.70 8.04 -23.54
C ILE A 249 -6.82 7.43 -24.37
N SER A 250 -7.03 7.93 -25.59
CA SER A 250 -8.09 7.42 -26.46
C SER A 250 -7.87 5.93 -26.79
N PRO A 251 -8.94 5.10 -26.90
CA PRO A 251 -8.81 3.67 -27.15
C PRO A 251 -8.08 3.29 -28.45
N SER A 252 -7.97 4.20 -29.42
CA SER A 252 -7.15 4.02 -30.62
C SER A 252 -5.66 4.19 -30.32
N VAL A 253 -5.27 5.25 -29.62
CA VAL A 253 -3.87 5.50 -29.21
C VAL A 253 -3.38 4.44 -28.25
N ALA A 254 -4.22 4.01 -27.29
CA ALA A 254 -3.91 2.93 -26.37
C ALA A 254 -3.58 1.61 -27.13
N ARG A 255 -4.42 1.20 -28.10
CA ARG A 255 -4.18 0.01 -28.93
C ARG A 255 -2.88 0.09 -29.74
N VAL A 256 -2.61 1.22 -30.40
CA VAL A 256 -1.37 1.42 -31.18
C VAL A 256 -0.14 1.35 -30.28
N LEU A 257 -0.20 1.96 -29.10
CA LEU A 257 0.90 1.94 -28.15
C LEU A 257 1.11 0.54 -27.55
N GLN A 258 0.03 -0.17 -27.20
CA GLN A 258 0.09 -1.54 -26.72
C GLN A 258 0.72 -2.47 -27.76
N HIS A 259 0.36 -2.34 -29.04
CA HIS A 259 0.98 -3.11 -30.12
C HIS A 259 2.50 -2.86 -30.20
N LYS A 260 2.96 -1.60 -30.05
CA LYS A 260 4.39 -1.27 -29.99
C LYS A 260 5.09 -1.91 -28.79
N VAL A 261 4.46 -1.89 -27.61
CA VAL A 261 4.97 -2.51 -26.37
C VAL A 261 5.07 -4.03 -26.52
N VAL A 262 4.01 -4.69 -27.01
CA VAL A 262 3.98 -6.13 -27.31
C VAL A 262 5.09 -6.51 -28.29
N LYS A 263 5.28 -5.73 -29.36
CA LYS A 263 6.31 -5.96 -30.37
C LYS A 263 7.72 -5.81 -29.80
N GLU A 264 7.98 -4.78 -29.00
CA GLU A 264 9.26 -4.61 -28.29
C GLU A 264 9.53 -5.82 -27.37
N LEU A 265 8.58 -6.18 -26.50
CA LEU A 265 8.75 -7.29 -25.55
C LEU A 265 9.03 -8.63 -26.25
N ARG A 266 8.34 -8.95 -27.36
CA ARG A 266 8.60 -10.14 -28.17
C ARG A 266 10.00 -10.11 -28.78
N GLN A 267 10.35 -9.03 -29.50
CA GLN A 267 11.65 -8.89 -30.17
C GLN A 267 12.85 -8.93 -29.22
N ARG A 268 12.68 -8.47 -27.97
CA ARG A 268 13.71 -8.58 -26.93
C ARG A 268 13.82 -10.00 -26.41
N THR A 269 12.70 -10.68 -26.16
CA THR A 269 12.67 -12.05 -25.62
C THR A 269 13.15 -13.10 -26.63
N GLU A 270 12.81 -12.94 -27.91
CA GLU A 270 13.35 -13.74 -29.04
C GLU A 270 14.89 -13.71 -29.09
N ARG A 271 15.52 -12.65 -28.56
CA ARG A 271 16.97 -12.47 -28.50
C ARG A 271 17.56 -12.81 -27.12
N GLY A 272 16.75 -13.28 -26.17
CA GLY A 272 17.17 -13.52 -24.78
C GLY A 272 17.49 -12.23 -23.99
N LEU A 273 17.00 -11.07 -24.44
CA LEU A 273 17.34 -9.76 -23.89
C LEU A 273 16.24 -9.18 -22.98
N ARG A 274 16.65 -8.45 -21.95
CA ARG A 274 15.78 -7.59 -21.12
C ARG A 274 15.38 -6.29 -21.87
N PRO A 275 14.45 -5.46 -21.37
CA PRO A 275 14.09 -4.18 -22.01
C PRO A 275 15.30 -3.26 -22.20
N ARG A 276 15.24 -2.39 -23.22
CA ARG A 276 16.27 -1.39 -23.50
C ARG A 276 16.51 -0.43 -22.32
N PHE A 277 17.65 0.24 -22.32
CA PHE A 277 17.93 1.34 -21.40
C PHE A 277 17.02 2.53 -21.71
N PHE A 278 16.50 3.15 -20.65
CA PHE A 278 15.69 4.37 -20.76
C PHE A 278 16.59 5.59 -20.93
N THR A 279 17.21 5.68 -22.10
CA THR A 279 18.04 6.81 -22.54
C THR A 279 17.97 6.93 -24.05
N LEU A 280 18.10 8.14 -24.56
CA LEU A 280 18.28 8.37 -26.00
C LEU A 280 19.67 7.90 -26.41
N CYS A 281 19.75 7.29 -27.59
CA CYS A 281 21.01 6.98 -28.26
C CYS A 281 21.65 8.27 -28.77
N GLN A 282 22.95 8.42 -28.56
CA GLN A 282 23.73 9.57 -29.05
C GLN A 282 24.43 9.29 -30.40
N GLN A 283 24.32 8.06 -30.92
CA GLN A 283 24.95 7.68 -32.20
C GLN A 283 24.08 8.14 -33.38
N SER A 284 24.68 8.81 -34.35
CA SER A 284 24.04 9.21 -35.62
C SER A 284 23.67 8.01 -36.51
N TYR A 285 24.36 6.88 -36.33
CA TYR A 285 24.08 5.61 -36.99
C TYR A 285 24.17 4.47 -35.97
N CYS A 286 23.04 3.83 -35.63
CA CYS A 286 23.02 2.67 -34.73
C CYS A 286 22.52 1.41 -35.44
N THR A 287 23.05 0.26 -35.04
CA THR A 287 22.73 -1.06 -35.62
C THR A 287 21.35 -1.59 -35.19
N ARG A 288 20.81 -2.56 -35.94
CA ARG A 288 19.53 -3.24 -35.66
C ARG A 288 19.58 -4.05 -34.35
N GLY A 289 19.29 -3.39 -33.24
CA GLY A 289 19.36 -3.99 -31.90
C GLY A 289 19.89 -3.05 -30.82
N CYS A 290 20.23 -1.81 -31.18
CA CYS A 290 20.63 -0.72 -30.29
C CYS A 290 19.89 -0.77 -28.94
N ASN A 291 20.64 -0.78 -27.84
CA ASN A 291 20.05 -0.98 -26.49
C ASN A 291 19.48 0.31 -25.86
N MET A 292 19.20 1.33 -26.68
CA MET A 292 18.78 2.68 -26.32
C MET A 292 17.61 3.12 -27.22
N ALA A 293 16.98 4.25 -26.91
CA ALA A 293 15.88 4.83 -27.70
C ALA A 293 16.38 5.65 -28.90
N HIS A 294 15.67 5.62 -30.03
CA HIS A 294 15.94 6.50 -31.18
C HIS A 294 14.91 7.61 -31.37
N SER A 295 13.89 7.69 -30.51
CA SER A 295 12.86 8.72 -30.57
C SER A 295 12.21 8.93 -29.19
N ALA A 296 11.47 10.03 -29.01
CA ALA A 296 10.66 10.22 -27.81
C ALA A 296 9.56 9.15 -27.68
N ASN A 297 9.00 8.67 -28.80
CA ASN A 297 8.06 7.55 -28.81
C ASN A 297 8.74 6.23 -28.39
N ASP A 298 9.98 5.97 -28.81
CA ASP A 298 10.77 4.83 -28.34
C ASP A 298 11.00 4.90 -26.84
N MET A 299 11.40 6.07 -26.32
CA MET A 299 11.55 6.28 -24.87
C MET A 299 10.27 5.89 -24.12
N LYS A 300 9.09 6.35 -24.57
CA LYS A 300 7.81 5.99 -23.97
C LYS A 300 7.52 4.49 -24.00
N VAL A 301 7.77 3.81 -25.14
CA VAL A 301 7.60 2.34 -25.26
C VAL A 301 8.55 1.60 -24.31
N ILE A 302 9.85 1.96 -24.30
CA ILE A 302 10.86 1.35 -23.44
C ILE A 302 10.53 1.55 -21.96
N GLY A 303 10.10 2.76 -21.58
CA GLY A 303 9.67 3.08 -20.22
C GLY A 303 8.51 2.21 -19.77
N ILE A 304 7.49 2.03 -20.62
CA ILE A 304 6.35 1.14 -20.34
C ILE A 304 6.85 -0.31 -20.19
N CYS A 305 7.70 -0.81 -21.09
CA CYS A 305 8.30 -2.14 -20.97
C CYS A 305 9.08 -2.30 -19.64
N ARG A 306 9.78 -1.27 -19.17
CA ARG A 306 10.48 -1.30 -17.88
C ARG A 306 9.53 -1.30 -16.68
N VAL A 307 8.42 -0.54 -16.72
CA VAL A 307 7.38 -0.58 -15.68
C VAL A 307 6.73 -1.96 -15.59
N ILE A 308 6.43 -2.58 -16.74
CA ILE A 308 5.86 -3.94 -16.81
C ILE A 308 6.79 -4.97 -16.16
N ILE A 309 8.06 -5.02 -16.57
CA ILE A 309 9.01 -6.03 -16.08
C ILE A 309 9.52 -5.72 -14.66
N ASN A 310 9.54 -4.44 -14.28
CA ASN A 310 9.97 -3.97 -12.97
C ASN A 310 8.99 -2.92 -12.45
N SER A 311 8.01 -3.32 -11.64
CA SER A 311 7.08 -2.42 -10.96
C SER A 311 7.77 -1.43 -10.01
N GLY A 312 9.02 -1.69 -9.62
CA GLY A 312 9.89 -0.77 -8.89
C GLY A 312 10.60 0.28 -9.75
N TRP A 313 10.46 0.27 -11.08
CA TRP A 313 11.13 1.19 -11.98
C TRP A 313 10.78 2.65 -11.65
N LYS A 314 11.81 3.49 -11.49
CA LYS A 314 11.76 4.88 -11.06
C LYS A 314 10.79 5.10 -9.88
N ARG A 315 10.77 4.17 -8.90
CA ARG A 315 9.90 4.26 -7.70
C ARG A 315 10.55 5.05 -6.56
N THR A 316 11.87 4.94 -6.40
CA THR A 316 12.63 5.62 -5.36
C THR A 316 13.80 6.40 -5.97
N GLN A 317 14.31 7.39 -5.24
CA GLN A 317 15.49 8.17 -5.63
C GLN A 317 16.76 7.33 -5.54
N CYS A 318 17.71 7.61 -6.42
CA CYS A 318 19.00 6.96 -6.42
C CYS A 318 19.85 7.44 -5.24
N ASN A 319 20.27 6.52 -4.37
CA ASN A 319 21.13 6.83 -3.23
C ASN A 319 22.48 7.45 -3.65
N GLN A 320 22.98 7.14 -4.86
CA GLN A 320 24.24 7.67 -5.37
C GLN A 320 24.10 9.04 -6.09
N ARG A 321 22.87 9.53 -6.31
CA ARG A 321 22.57 10.85 -6.92
C ARG A 321 23.43 11.11 -8.18
N ALA A 322 24.23 12.17 -8.19
CA ALA A 322 25.08 12.57 -9.32
C ALA A 322 26.23 11.58 -9.62
N ASN A 323 26.62 10.75 -8.64
CA ASN A 323 27.72 9.80 -8.76
C ASN A 323 27.25 8.40 -9.21
N CYS A 324 25.99 8.25 -9.63
CA CYS A 324 25.46 6.95 -10.04
C CYS A 324 26.07 6.51 -11.39
N PRO A 325 26.77 5.35 -11.45
CA PRO A 325 27.44 4.89 -12.67
C PRO A 325 26.45 4.52 -13.79
N PHE A 326 25.16 4.37 -13.46
CA PHE A 326 24.10 4.04 -14.42
C PHE A 326 23.43 5.28 -15.04
N GLY A 327 23.65 6.50 -14.51
CA GLY A 327 23.09 7.75 -15.06
C GLY A 327 21.60 7.68 -15.40
N ALA A 328 21.22 8.15 -16.59
CA ALA A 328 19.84 8.09 -17.09
C ALA A 328 19.28 6.64 -17.15
N SER A 329 20.12 5.66 -17.47
CA SER A 329 19.79 4.23 -17.59
C SER A 329 19.44 3.56 -16.25
N CYS A 330 19.62 4.25 -15.13
CA CYS A 330 19.33 3.74 -13.79
C CYS A 330 17.84 3.47 -13.56
N ASP A 331 17.53 2.42 -12.80
CA ASP A 331 16.16 2.12 -12.36
C ASP A 331 15.63 3.07 -11.28
N PHE A 332 16.48 3.93 -10.71
CA PHE A 332 16.12 4.89 -9.66
C PHE A 332 16.01 6.32 -10.20
N ILE A 333 15.22 7.15 -9.52
CA ILE A 333 14.99 8.56 -9.88
C ILE A 333 16.26 9.37 -9.59
N HIS A 334 16.70 10.16 -10.57
CA HIS A 334 17.75 11.16 -10.44
C HIS A 334 17.17 12.58 -10.46
N PRO A 335 17.87 13.59 -9.91
CA PRO A 335 17.40 14.98 -9.90
C PRO A 335 17.11 15.58 -11.30
N ASN A 336 17.75 15.04 -12.34
CA ASN A 336 17.62 15.50 -13.73
C ASN A 336 16.61 14.68 -14.55
N ASP A 337 15.93 13.70 -13.94
CA ASP A 337 14.90 12.93 -14.63
C ASP A 337 13.62 13.77 -14.82
N ASP A 338 12.98 13.66 -15.98
CA ASP A 338 11.63 14.21 -16.17
C ASP A 338 10.60 13.36 -15.40
N ILE A 339 10.24 13.87 -14.21
CA ILE A 339 9.27 13.23 -13.31
C ILE A 339 7.87 13.15 -13.96
N ASN A 340 7.48 14.14 -14.76
CA ASN A 340 6.17 14.17 -15.41
C ASN A 340 6.10 13.07 -16.48
N LEU A 341 7.14 12.93 -17.30
CA LEU A 341 7.26 11.84 -18.27
C LEU A 341 7.27 10.46 -17.60
N ILE A 342 7.98 10.30 -16.47
CA ILE A 342 7.98 9.05 -15.69
C ILE A 342 6.58 8.72 -15.16
N GLN A 343 5.86 9.69 -14.61
CA GLN A 343 4.49 9.51 -14.13
C GLN A 343 3.52 9.20 -15.28
N GLU A 344 3.66 9.88 -16.43
CA GLU A 344 2.87 9.60 -17.64
C GLU A 344 3.12 8.18 -18.16
N ILE A 345 4.38 7.72 -18.21
CA ILE A 345 4.77 6.36 -18.58
C ILE A 345 4.12 5.34 -17.63
N LYS A 346 4.16 5.57 -16.32
CA LYS A 346 3.53 4.69 -15.33
C LYS A 346 2.02 4.63 -15.51
N ARG A 347 1.35 5.79 -15.56
CA ARG A 347 -0.10 5.89 -15.80
C ARG A 347 -0.51 5.18 -17.09
N THR A 348 0.24 5.42 -18.17
CA THR A 348 0.02 4.76 -19.46
C THR A 348 0.20 3.25 -19.35
N SER A 349 1.24 2.78 -18.64
CA SER A 349 1.46 1.35 -18.41
C SER A 349 0.30 0.71 -17.65
N HIS A 350 -0.27 1.37 -16.64
CA HIS A 350 -1.43 0.86 -15.92
C HIS A 350 -2.69 0.79 -16.80
N GLN A 351 -2.89 1.75 -17.71
CA GLN A 351 -3.99 1.75 -18.69
C GLN A 351 -3.90 0.61 -19.74
N LEU A 352 -2.78 -0.10 -19.85
CA LEU A 352 -2.66 -1.30 -20.68
C LEU A 352 -3.02 -2.60 -19.92
N GLU A 353 -3.35 -2.47 -18.63
CA GLU A 353 -3.68 -3.55 -17.68
C GLU A 353 -2.71 -4.76 -17.71
N PRO A 354 -1.38 -4.55 -17.69
CA PRO A 354 -0.42 -5.63 -17.73
C PRO A 354 -0.40 -6.42 -16.41
N ARG A 355 -0.66 -7.73 -16.48
CA ARG A 355 -0.48 -8.68 -15.39
C ARG A 355 0.72 -9.57 -15.71
N VAL A 356 1.72 -9.57 -14.84
CA VAL A 356 2.92 -10.42 -14.97
C VAL A 356 2.73 -11.65 -14.10
N VAL A 357 2.79 -12.83 -14.73
CA VAL A 357 2.72 -14.14 -14.08
C VAL A 357 4.11 -14.78 -14.17
N PHE A 358 4.73 -15.03 -13.03
CA PHE A 358 6.04 -15.70 -12.96
C PHE A 358 5.82 -17.21 -12.93
N ASP A 359 6.56 -17.94 -13.77
CA ASP A 359 6.48 -19.41 -13.88
C ASP A 359 7.52 -20.14 -13.01
N GLY A 360 8.24 -19.39 -12.16
CA GLY A 360 9.34 -19.90 -11.33
C GLY A 360 10.68 -20.07 -12.07
N THR A 361 10.74 -19.73 -13.37
CA THR A 361 11.96 -19.83 -14.18
C THR A 361 12.62 -18.47 -14.43
N SER A 362 13.61 -18.42 -15.33
CA SER A 362 14.21 -17.17 -15.84
C SER A 362 13.28 -16.37 -16.78
N LYS A 363 12.00 -16.76 -16.88
CA LYS A 363 10.99 -16.14 -17.73
C LYS A 363 9.72 -15.80 -16.94
N ALA A 364 8.86 -15.00 -17.53
CA ALA A 364 7.53 -14.69 -17.03
C ALA A 364 6.57 -14.45 -18.20
N MET A 365 5.27 -14.53 -17.97
CA MET A 365 4.22 -14.23 -18.95
C MET A 365 3.56 -12.89 -18.64
N VAL A 366 3.50 -11.98 -19.61
CA VAL A 366 2.73 -10.74 -19.53
C VAL A 366 1.39 -10.94 -20.24
N ARG A 367 0.30 -10.82 -19.50
CA ARG A 367 -1.07 -10.75 -20.01
C ARG A 367 -1.52 -9.30 -20.04
N PHE A 368 -2.02 -8.81 -21.17
CA PHE A 368 -2.60 -7.47 -21.29
C PHE A 368 -4.13 -7.52 -21.22
N GLY A 369 -4.79 -6.40 -20.90
CA GLY A 369 -6.26 -6.35 -20.74
C GLY A 369 -7.07 -6.78 -21.99
N ASN A 370 -6.48 -6.71 -23.19
CA ASN A 370 -7.10 -7.20 -24.42
C ASN A 370 -6.87 -8.70 -24.70
N GLY A 371 -6.36 -9.47 -23.73
CA GLY A 371 -6.08 -10.90 -23.86
C GLY A 371 -4.78 -11.26 -24.60
N VAL A 372 -4.00 -10.29 -25.09
CA VAL A 372 -2.70 -10.60 -25.71
C VAL A 372 -1.69 -11.05 -24.65
N GLU A 373 -1.01 -12.16 -24.93
CA GLU A 373 0.07 -12.69 -24.10
C GLU A 373 1.46 -12.51 -24.75
N VAL A 374 2.48 -12.30 -23.91
CA VAL A 374 3.89 -12.18 -24.30
C VAL A 374 4.79 -12.77 -23.22
N GLN A 375 5.59 -13.78 -23.57
CA GLN A 375 6.67 -14.25 -22.69
C GLN A 375 7.79 -13.20 -22.65
N ILE A 376 8.39 -13.00 -21.47
CA ILE A 376 9.48 -12.06 -21.20
C ILE A 376 10.61 -12.73 -20.41
N MET A 377 11.81 -12.16 -20.47
CA MET A 377 12.91 -12.52 -19.56
C MET A 377 12.67 -11.94 -18.17
N ALA A 378 12.63 -12.79 -17.14
CA ALA A 378 12.41 -12.37 -15.76
C ALA A 378 13.62 -11.61 -15.18
N ARG A 379 13.35 -10.87 -14.10
CA ARG A 379 14.37 -10.33 -13.21
C ARG A 379 14.50 -11.24 -11.99
N ASN A 380 15.45 -12.18 -12.06
CA ASN A 380 16.03 -12.82 -10.87
C ASN A 380 16.49 -11.76 -9.87
#